data_AF-A0A433D353-F1
#
_entry.id   AF-A0A433D353-F1
#
_cell.length_a   1.000
_cell.length_b   1.000
_cell.length_c   1.000
_cell.angle_alpha   90.00
_cell.angle_beta   90.00
_cell.angle_gamma   90.00
#
_symmetry.space_group_name_H-M   'P 1'
#
loop_
_entity.id
_entity.type
_entity.pdbx_description
1 polymer ?
#
loop_
_entity_poly.entity_id
_entity_poly.type
_entity_poly.pdbx_seq_one_letter_code
_entity_poly.pdbx_strand_id
1 'polypeptide(L)'
;MPKPSARERAAKRQAINTFLEARHQSNDASEAGRWVCCGKVYVTLESVSRHVHSQHQIELDEMREGSSDPVTLTCACDPTFSTVILFYKYVPVSDPLLFAAHHHDLCTRLGLTGKIRIAAEGINATLAGINPSIASYVDWISRHPVLAAGRLSAEDPDTAFTRRRHLFFKPSSGCAHVFPSLSVRVVDEICPLGVPGLRVKEGADGKVSPAEFFGLLKKARENPGEYVCLDTRNYYESRIGRFDGALCPPIRRFGAFPDFVERNRAAWEGKTVLAYCTGGIRCEKATAYLRQSLSHTEGALRTKILMLDGGIHNYLEWVKEQQQLQSDPVSATRSSAIIDSLWRGRNYIFDARQSLGLDEKGKGGWENGDDAGVIISWCQICAVTREDRYTKCAGASCHLLVLCCDECRAGRYADGKVFCCEVCERWEREGEEQGVIRARKEMCRCERERKEEERRGMVRTGVEVEMEALGG
;
A
#
# COMPACT_ATOMS: atom_id res chain seq x y z
N MET A 1 -15.92 -21.94 10.12
CA MET A 1 -16.00 -22.05 11.59
C MET A 1 -17.14 -21.17 12.10
N PRO A 2 -17.93 -21.59 13.10
CA PRO A 2 -19.01 -20.78 13.65
C PRO A 2 -18.46 -19.51 14.32
N LYS A 3 -19.20 -18.39 14.21
CA LYS A 3 -18.84 -17.15 14.90
C LYS A 3 -18.91 -17.37 16.42
N PRO A 4 -17.94 -16.86 17.21
CA PRO A 4 -17.97 -16.99 18.66
C PRO A 4 -19.27 -16.44 19.26
N SER A 5 -19.73 -17.01 20.35
CA SER A 5 -20.88 -16.52 21.13
C SER A 5 -20.59 -15.16 21.77
N ALA A 6 -21.67 -14.43 22.16
CA ALA A 6 -21.53 -13.16 22.86
C ALA A 6 -20.78 -13.29 24.20
N ARG A 7 -20.88 -14.46 24.84
CA ARG A 7 -20.21 -14.79 26.10
C ARG A 7 -18.71 -15.01 25.91
N GLU A 8 -18.31 -15.69 24.84
CA GLU A 8 -16.88 -15.87 24.48
C GLU A 8 -16.23 -14.53 24.11
N ARG A 9 -16.95 -13.64 23.40
CA ARG A 9 -16.49 -12.27 23.14
C ARG A 9 -16.30 -11.46 24.43
N ALA A 10 -17.21 -11.59 25.41
CA ALA A 10 -17.10 -10.90 26.69
C ALA A 10 -15.93 -11.41 27.55
N ALA A 11 -15.68 -12.72 27.56
CA ALA A 11 -14.55 -13.32 28.25
C ALA A 11 -13.21 -12.91 27.62
N LYS A 12 -13.10 -12.94 26.28
CA LYS A 12 -11.92 -12.45 25.55
C LYS A 12 -11.65 -10.97 25.82
N ARG A 13 -12.72 -10.16 25.93
CA ARG A 13 -12.64 -8.73 26.29
C ARG A 13 -12.14 -8.51 27.72
N GLN A 14 -12.61 -9.29 28.69
CA GLN A 14 -12.15 -9.20 30.08
C GLN A 14 -10.68 -9.62 30.21
N ALA A 15 -10.27 -10.70 29.55
CA ALA A 15 -8.89 -11.18 29.54
C ALA A 15 -7.91 -10.17 28.90
N ILE A 16 -8.32 -9.53 27.79
CA ILE A 16 -7.56 -8.44 27.19
C ILE A 16 -7.43 -7.31 28.20
N ASN A 17 -8.52 -6.75 28.73
CA ASN A 17 -8.46 -5.63 29.67
C ASN A 17 -7.59 -5.90 30.91
N THR A 18 -7.68 -7.10 31.50
CA THR A 18 -6.83 -7.49 32.63
C THR A 18 -5.34 -7.58 32.25
N PHE A 19 -5.02 -8.01 31.03
CA PHE A 19 -3.66 -7.95 30.48
C PHE A 19 -3.17 -6.51 30.25
N LEU A 20 -4.05 -5.60 29.80
CA LEU A 20 -3.71 -4.18 29.58
C LEU A 20 -3.45 -3.43 30.90
N GLU A 21 -4.24 -3.69 31.94
CA GLU A 21 -4.13 -3.05 33.27
C GLU A 21 -2.85 -3.44 34.02
N ALA A 22 -2.37 -4.67 33.84
CA ALA A 22 -1.15 -5.16 34.51
C ALA A 22 0.14 -4.51 34.00
N ARG A 23 0.16 -3.92 32.79
CA ARG A 23 1.38 -3.39 32.15
C ARG A 23 1.63 -1.89 32.37
N HIS A 24 0.62 -1.13 32.76
CA HIS A 24 0.78 0.30 33.10
C HIS A 24 1.66 0.56 34.34
N GLN A 25 2.18 -0.48 35.00
CA GLN A 25 2.97 -0.40 36.23
C GLN A 25 4.50 -0.46 36.03
N SER A 26 5.04 -0.67 34.80
CA SER A 26 6.49 -0.72 34.56
C SER A 26 6.98 0.40 33.63
N ASN A 27 7.47 1.50 34.22
CA ASN A 27 8.04 2.67 33.53
C ASN A 27 9.58 2.64 33.53
N ASP A 28 10.22 1.72 32.81
CA ASP A 28 11.69 1.81 32.64
C ASP A 28 12.13 1.60 31.18
N ALA A 29 12.93 2.54 30.68
CA ALA A 29 13.30 2.70 29.28
C ALA A 29 14.53 1.87 28.86
N SER A 30 15.02 0.99 29.74
CA SER A 30 16.25 0.18 29.57
C SER A 30 16.02 -1.21 28.96
N GLU A 31 14.78 -1.58 28.62
CA GLU A 31 14.38 -2.95 28.23
C GLU A 31 14.05 -3.17 26.74
N ALA A 32 14.75 -2.51 25.82
CA ALA A 32 14.55 -2.78 24.37
C ALA A 32 14.91 -4.25 24.05
N GLY A 33 13.90 -5.05 23.68
CA GLY A 33 14.06 -6.48 23.32
C GLY A 33 13.51 -7.48 24.33
N ARG A 34 12.89 -7.03 25.42
CA ARG A 34 12.19 -7.87 26.40
C ARG A 34 10.68 -7.60 26.37
N TRP A 35 9.89 -8.67 26.42
CA TRP A 35 8.43 -8.62 26.49
C TRP A 35 7.99 -8.91 27.92
N VAL A 36 6.94 -8.26 28.42
CA VAL A 36 6.45 -8.47 29.79
C VAL A 36 4.97 -8.81 29.80
N CYS A 37 4.59 -9.85 30.53
CA CYS A 37 3.21 -10.31 30.69
C CYS A 37 3.04 -11.07 32.02
N CYS A 38 1.94 -10.85 32.76
CA CYS A 38 1.70 -11.38 34.12
C CYS A 38 2.90 -11.24 35.10
N GLY A 39 3.61 -10.12 35.08
CA GLY A 39 4.79 -9.89 35.92
C GLY A 39 6.02 -10.73 35.56
N LYS A 40 6.01 -11.42 34.41
CA LYS A 40 7.11 -12.23 33.88
C LYS A 40 7.73 -11.55 32.66
N VAL A 41 9.05 -11.63 32.55
CA VAL A 41 9.84 -11.10 31.44
C VAL A 41 10.19 -12.22 30.46
N TYR A 42 10.08 -11.93 29.17
CA TYR A 42 10.22 -12.85 28.05
C TYR A 42 11.21 -12.27 27.05
N VAL A 43 12.17 -13.09 26.62
CA VAL A 43 13.24 -12.64 25.71
C VAL A 43 12.99 -13.01 24.25
N THR A 44 11.94 -13.81 23.97
CA THR A 44 11.53 -14.15 22.61
C THR A 44 10.03 -13.96 22.42
N LEU A 45 9.63 -13.60 21.19
CA LEU A 45 8.22 -13.46 20.81
C LEU A 45 7.44 -14.76 21.02
N GLU A 46 8.09 -15.91 20.84
CA GLU A 46 7.47 -17.23 21.02
C GLU A 46 7.18 -17.55 22.48
N SER A 47 8.06 -17.12 23.39
CA SER A 47 7.88 -17.33 24.83
C SER A 47 6.77 -16.47 25.41
N VAL A 48 6.65 -15.21 24.98
CA VAL A 48 5.52 -14.35 25.36
C VAL A 48 4.24 -14.81 24.68
N SER A 49 4.29 -15.30 23.43
CA SER A 49 3.13 -15.88 22.72
C SER A 49 2.49 -17.03 23.48
N ARG A 50 3.30 -18.02 23.87
CA ARG A 50 2.81 -19.18 24.64
C ARG A 50 2.17 -18.76 25.95
N HIS A 51 2.77 -17.79 26.63
CA HIS A 51 2.25 -17.29 27.88
C HIS A 51 0.94 -16.52 27.70
N VAL A 52 0.89 -15.59 26.74
CA VAL A 52 -0.29 -14.80 26.40
C VAL A 52 -1.45 -15.68 25.95
N HIS A 53 -1.18 -16.72 25.15
CA HIS A 53 -2.15 -17.75 24.81
C HIS A 53 -2.65 -18.47 26.08
N SER A 54 -1.74 -18.99 26.91
CA SER A 54 -2.11 -19.78 28.09
C SER A 54 -2.89 -19.02 29.15
N GLN A 55 -2.57 -17.74 29.38
CA GLN A 55 -3.13 -16.93 30.48
C GLN A 55 -4.27 -16.02 30.03
N HIS A 56 -4.30 -15.62 28.76
CA HIS A 56 -5.27 -14.64 28.26
C HIS A 56 -6.13 -15.16 27.11
N GLN A 57 -5.91 -16.39 26.65
CA GLN A 57 -6.63 -16.96 25.49
C GLN A 57 -6.53 -16.05 24.25
N ILE A 58 -5.39 -15.35 24.12
CA ILE A 58 -5.05 -14.52 22.96
C ILE A 58 -4.07 -15.33 22.12
N GLU A 59 -4.53 -15.78 20.96
CA GLU A 59 -3.70 -16.44 19.96
C GLU A 59 -2.84 -15.40 19.23
N LEU A 60 -1.58 -15.21 19.66
CA LEU A 60 -0.66 -14.40 18.86
C LEU A 60 -0.33 -15.07 17.51
N ASP A 61 -0.55 -16.38 17.37
CA ASP A 61 -0.39 -17.09 16.10
C ASP A 61 -1.48 -16.72 15.07
N GLU A 62 -2.69 -16.37 15.50
CA GLU A 62 -3.72 -15.75 14.62
C GLU A 62 -3.30 -14.36 14.12
N MET A 63 -2.34 -13.70 14.79
CA MET A 63 -1.73 -12.43 14.37
C MET A 63 -0.54 -12.63 13.41
N ARG A 64 -0.11 -13.87 13.13
CA ARG A 64 1.03 -14.17 12.24
C ARG A 64 0.59 -14.45 10.81
N GLU A 65 -0.46 -15.25 10.67
CA GLU A 65 -0.93 -15.69 9.36
C GLU A 65 -1.97 -14.73 8.80
N GLY A 66 -2.06 -14.69 7.48
CA GLY A 66 -3.28 -14.20 6.88
C GLY A 66 -3.18 -14.28 5.39
N SER A 67 -4.35 -14.39 4.80
CA SER A 67 -4.51 -14.64 3.39
C SER A 67 -3.99 -13.47 2.57
N SER A 68 -3.48 -13.78 1.38
CA SER A 68 -3.35 -12.82 0.30
C SER A 68 -4.64 -12.01 0.12
N ASP A 69 -4.53 -10.75 -0.28
CA ASP A 69 -5.70 -9.90 -0.49
C ASP A 69 -6.74 -10.59 -1.40
N PRO A 70 -8.03 -10.45 -1.07
CA PRO A 70 -9.09 -10.82 -2.00
C PRO A 70 -8.86 -10.02 -3.27
N VAL A 71 -8.96 -10.71 -4.40
CA VAL A 71 -8.79 -10.11 -5.72
C VAL A 71 -10.15 -9.76 -6.32
N THR A 72 -11.24 -9.98 -5.60
CA THR A 72 -12.58 -9.61 -6.06
C THR A 72 -13.40 -9.15 -4.88
N LEU A 73 -14.24 -8.14 -5.13
CA LEU A 73 -15.28 -7.69 -4.22
C LEU A 73 -16.63 -7.99 -4.86
N THR A 74 -17.52 -8.64 -4.12
CA THR A 74 -18.94 -8.68 -4.46
C THR A 74 -19.71 -8.30 -3.20
N CYS A 75 -20.16 -7.04 -3.11
CA CYS A 75 -21.11 -6.59 -2.08
C CYS A 75 -22.19 -5.71 -2.69
N ALA A 76 -23.43 -5.84 -2.22
CA ALA A 76 -24.55 -4.93 -2.46
C ALA A 76 -24.63 -3.78 -1.42
N CYS A 77 -23.50 -3.45 -0.79
CA CYS A 77 -23.40 -2.44 0.25
C CYS A 77 -23.51 -1.05 -0.38
N ASP A 78 -24.30 -0.15 0.21
CA ASP A 78 -24.23 1.26 -0.14
C ASP A 78 -22.94 1.88 0.42
N PRO A 79 -22.00 2.31 -0.45
CA PRO A 79 -20.72 2.82 0.00
C PRO A 79 -20.83 4.17 0.70
N THR A 80 -21.93 4.91 0.58
CA THR A 80 -22.10 6.24 1.22
C THR A 80 -22.11 6.17 2.75
N PHE A 81 -22.50 5.04 3.32
CA PHE A 81 -22.53 4.81 4.77
C PHE A 81 -21.25 4.20 5.32
N SER A 82 -20.23 4.00 4.47
CA SER A 82 -19.01 3.31 4.84
C SER A 82 -17.76 3.99 4.28
N THR A 83 -16.65 3.80 4.98
CA THR A 83 -15.38 4.41 4.61
C THR A 83 -14.26 3.41 4.77
N VAL A 84 -13.26 3.49 3.89
CA VAL A 84 -11.95 2.90 4.06
C VAL A 84 -10.94 3.99 4.37
N ILE A 85 -10.22 3.86 5.48
CA ILE A 85 -9.10 4.74 5.85
C ILE A 85 -7.77 4.03 5.60
N LEU A 86 -6.73 4.81 5.26
CA LEU A 86 -5.36 4.35 5.06
C LEU A 86 -4.39 5.35 5.69
N PHE A 87 -3.61 4.91 6.67
CA PHE A 87 -2.58 5.75 7.28
C PHE A 87 -1.37 4.94 7.72
N TYR A 88 -0.28 5.66 7.95
CA TYR A 88 0.90 5.13 8.60
C TYR A 88 1.53 6.22 9.45
N LYS A 89 2.36 5.81 10.41
CA LYS A 89 3.28 6.70 11.10
C LYS A 89 4.52 5.93 11.48
N TYR A 90 5.68 6.43 11.06
CA TYR A 90 6.95 6.05 11.64
C TYR A 90 7.11 6.83 12.94
N VAL A 91 7.15 6.11 14.06
CA VAL A 91 7.25 6.66 15.40
C VAL A 91 7.65 5.51 16.33
N PRO A 92 8.54 5.71 17.31
CA PRO A 92 8.90 4.66 18.25
C PRO A 92 7.67 4.09 18.96
N VAL A 93 7.45 2.79 18.84
CA VAL A 93 6.44 2.04 19.59
C VAL A 93 7.18 1.18 20.59
N SER A 94 7.13 1.56 21.86
CA SER A 94 7.81 0.84 22.96
C SER A 94 7.32 -0.59 23.10
N ASP A 95 6.03 -0.81 22.80
CA ASP A 95 5.38 -2.09 23.00
C ASP A 95 4.42 -2.46 21.84
N PRO A 96 4.97 -3.04 20.76
CA PRO A 96 4.19 -3.44 19.60
C PRO A 96 3.07 -4.44 19.91
N LEU A 97 3.26 -5.34 20.87
CA LEU A 97 2.28 -6.38 21.22
C LEU A 97 1.06 -5.79 21.92
N LEU A 98 1.26 -4.94 22.93
CA LEU A 98 0.15 -4.28 23.61
C LEU A 98 -0.60 -3.36 22.65
N PHE A 99 0.14 -2.63 21.80
CA PHE A 99 -0.48 -1.76 20.81
C PHE A 99 -1.31 -2.57 19.81
N ALA A 100 -0.84 -3.74 19.37
CA ALA A 100 -1.62 -4.66 18.54
C ALA A 100 -2.85 -5.21 19.26
N ALA A 101 -2.75 -5.58 20.55
CA ALA A 101 -3.88 -6.05 21.34
C ALA A 101 -4.98 -4.98 21.47
N HIS A 102 -4.60 -3.72 21.77
CA HIS A 102 -5.52 -2.57 21.81
C HIS A 102 -6.27 -2.38 20.49
N HIS A 103 -5.55 -2.43 19.37
CA HIS A 103 -6.16 -2.30 18.04
C HIS A 103 -7.11 -3.45 17.73
N HIS A 104 -6.67 -4.69 17.97
CA HIS A 104 -7.49 -5.86 17.69
C HIS A 104 -8.81 -5.82 18.45
N ASP A 105 -8.76 -5.53 19.74
CA ASP A 105 -9.94 -5.43 20.61
C ASP A 105 -10.88 -4.29 20.18
N LEU A 106 -10.35 -3.09 19.94
CA LEU A 106 -11.16 -1.95 19.51
C LEU A 106 -11.80 -2.18 18.13
N CYS A 107 -11.01 -2.60 17.13
CA CYS A 107 -11.51 -2.86 15.79
C CYS A 107 -12.57 -3.98 15.79
N THR A 108 -12.39 -5.03 16.60
CA THR A 108 -13.38 -6.10 16.76
C THR A 108 -14.70 -5.57 17.32
N ARG A 109 -14.66 -4.72 18.37
CA ARG A 109 -15.88 -4.13 18.95
C ARG A 109 -16.60 -3.19 17.98
N LEU A 110 -15.83 -2.44 17.19
CA LEU A 110 -16.36 -1.50 16.20
C LEU A 110 -16.83 -2.18 14.91
N GLY A 111 -16.63 -3.51 14.78
CA GLY A 111 -16.99 -4.26 13.58
C GLY A 111 -16.16 -3.88 12.36
N LEU A 112 -14.92 -3.43 12.57
CA LEU A 112 -14.00 -3.04 11.49
C LEU A 112 -13.30 -4.26 10.92
N THR A 113 -13.07 -4.23 9.61
CA THR A 113 -12.19 -5.16 8.89
C THR A 113 -10.99 -4.39 8.34
N GLY A 114 -9.94 -5.09 7.92
CA GLY A 114 -8.74 -4.44 7.41
C GLY A 114 -7.45 -5.05 7.90
N LYS A 115 -6.37 -4.33 7.66
CA LYS A 115 -5.01 -4.76 7.94
C LYS A 115 -4.29 -3.71 8.77
N ILE A 116 -3.69 -4.15 9.87
CA ILE A 116 -2.85 -3.33 10.72
C ILE A 116 -1.52 -4.06 10.88
N ARG A 117 -0.42 -3.37 10.57
CA ARG A 117 0.95 -3.82 10.81
C ARG A 117 1.57 -2.89 11.84
N ILE A 118 2.08 -3.45 12.93
CA ILE A 118 2.72 -2.71 14.01
C ILE A 118 4.12 -3.25 14.19
N ALA A 119 5.09 -2.36 14.28
CA ALA A 119 6.49 -2.69 14.55
C ALA A 119 7.02 -1.71 15.60
N ALA A 120 8.22 -1.95 16.12
CA ALA A 120 8.91 -0.98 16.97
C ALA A 120 9.12 0.37 16.26
N GLU A 121 9.19 0.37 14.91
CA GLU A 121 9.32 1.57 14.08
C GLU A 121 7.99 2.32 13.81
N GLY A 122 6.83 1.78 14.20
CA GLY A 122 5.56 2.49 14.00
C GLY A 122 4.34 1.62 13.68
N ILE A 123 3.40 2.22 12.95
CA ILE A 123 2.13 1.60 12.53
C ILE A 123 1.82 1.87 11.06
N ASN A 124 1.24 0.89 10.37
CA ASN A 124 0.62 1.01 9.05
C ASN A 124 -0.74 0.32 9.07
N ALA A 125 -1.80 1.03 8.71
CA ALA A 125 -3.17 0.54 8.84
C ALA A 125 -4.04 0.92 7.63
N THR A 126 -4.81 -0.05 7.16
CA THR A 126 -5.96 0.15 6.28
C THR A 126 -7.17 -0.49 6.93
N LEU A 127 -8.21 0.29 7.20
CA LEU A 127 -9.40 -0.18 7.91
C LEU A 127 -10.65 0.23 7.16
N ALA A 128 -11.64 -0.65 7.15
CA ALA A 128 -12.93 -0.43 6.52
C ALA A 128 -14.07 -0.70 7.51
N GLY A 129 -15.13 0.10 7.42
CA GLY A 129 -16.31 -0.04 8.27
C GLY A 129 -17.33 1.04 8.00
N ILE A 130 -18.44 1.02 8.76
CA ILE A 130 -19.42 2.09 8.71
C ILE A 130 -18.83 3.41 9.23
N ASN A 131 -19.33 4.54 8.73
CA ASN A 131 -18.80 5.87 9.07
C ASN A 131 -18.70 6.13 10.58
N PRO A 132 -19.70 5.79 11.43
CA PRO A 132 -19.60 5.99 12.89
C PRO A 132 -18.48 5.17 13.55
N SER A 133 -18.26 3.93 13.08
CA SER A 133 -17.19 3.05 13.59
C SER A 133 -15.82 3.59 13.21
N ILE A 134 -15.65 4.05 11.97
CA ILE A 134 -14.40 4.66 11.50
C ILE A 134 -14.11 5.96 12.27
N ALA A 135 -15.12 6.82 12.46
CA ALA A 135 -14.99 8.05 13.24
C ALA A 135 -14.54 7.75 14.68
N SER A 136 -15.16 6.76 15.33
CA SER A 136 -14.81 6.32 16.68
C SER A 136 -13.36 5.83 16.77
N TYR A 137 -12.91 5.06 15.77
CA TYR A 137 -11.53 4.61 15.69
C TYR A 137 -10.54 5.78 15.49
N VAL A 138 -10.84 6.68 14.55
CA VAL A 138 -10.03 7.87 14.26
C VAL A 138 -9.88 8.74 15.50
N ASP A 139 -10.95 8.95 16.25
CA ASP A 139 -10.91 9.72 17.50
C ASP A 139 -10.05 9.05 18.57
N TRP A 140 -10.19 7.73 18.73
CA TRP A 140 -9.39 6.97 19.68
C TRP A 140 -7.89 7.05 19.33
N ILE A 141 -7.51 6.72 18.09
CA ILE A 141 -6.10 6.66 17.69
C ILE A 141 -5.46 8.05 17.67
N SER A 142 -6.22 9.10 17.33
CA SER A 142 -5.73 10.49 17.35
C SER A 142 -5.38 10.99 18.75
N ARG A 143 -5.96 10.40 19.80
CA ARG A 143 -5.64 10.70 21.21
C ARG A 143 -4.57 9.77 21.78
N HIS A 144 -4.24 8.68 21.10
CA HIS A 144 -3.25 7.73 21.57
C HIS A 144 -1.84 8.36 21.53
N PRO A 145 -0.97 8.18 22.53
CA PRO A 145 0.36 8.81 22.61
C PRO A 145 1.20 8.72 21.33
N VAL A 146 1.12 7.56 20.65
CA VAL A 146 1.77 7.29 19.35
C VAL A 146 1.41 8.32 18.27
N LEU A 147 0.16 8.81 18.22
CA LEU A 147 -0.26 9.88 17.30
C LEU A 147 -0.38 11.26 17.97
N ALA A 148 -0.56 11.32 19.29
CA ALA A 148 -0.85 12.54 20.05
C ALA A 148 0.27 13.59 19.99
N ALA A 149 1.53 13.18 19.79
CA ALA A 149 2.66 14.10 19.58
C ALA A 149 2.59 14.90 18.25
N GLY A 150 1.45 14.97 17.57
CA GLY A 150 1.25 15.66 16.29
C GLY A 150 -0.08 16.41 16.19
N ARG A 151 -0.24 17.21 15.13
CA ARG A 151 -1.38 18.14 14.86
C ARG A 151 -2.75 17.46 14.57
N LEU A 152 -2.97 16.24 15.10
CA LEU A 152 -4.16 15.41 14.90
C LEU A 152 -5.05 15.33 16.17
N SER A 153 -4.57 15.82 17.31
CA SER A 153 -5.35 15.94 18.56
C SER A 153 -6.35 17.11 18.47
N ALA A 154 -7.51 16.95 19.11
CA ALA A 154 -8.70 17.79 18.97
C ALA A 154 -8.61 19.20 19.61
N GLU A 155 -7.40 19.70 19.86
CA GLU A 155 -7.18 21.00 20.52
C GLU A 155 -7.37 22.21 19.58
N ASP A 156 -7.64 21.97 18.30
CA ASP A 156 -7.83 23.02 17.29
C ASP A 156 -9.14 22.77 16.50
N PRO A 157 -10.29 23.38 16.87
CA PRO A 157 -11.60 23.08 16.28
C PRO A 157 -11.87 23.63 14.87
N ASP A 158 -10.88 24.13 14.13
CA ASP A 158 -11.10 24.80 12.83
C ASP A 158 -11.11 23.83 11.62
N THR A 159 -11.61 24.27 10.47
CA THR A 159 -11.57 23.60 9.15
C THR A 159 -10.20 22.99 8.80
N ALA A 160 -9.11 23.63 9.27
CA ALA A 160 -7.75 23.14 9.14
C ALA A 160 -7.54 21.78 9.83
N PHE A 161 -8.17 21.52 10.98
CA PHE A 161 -8.07 20.26 11.70
C PHE A 161 -8.75 19.11 10.96
N THR A 162 -9.97 19.32 10.46
CA THR A 162 -10.68 18.35 9.62
C THR A 162 -9.86 18.00 8.39
N ARG A 163 -9.25 19.01 7.75
CA ARG A 163 -8.36 18.80 6.59
C ARG A 163 -7.10 18.01 6.96
N ARG A 164 -6.45 18.29 8.10
CA ARG A 164 -5.26 17.53 8.55
C ARG A 164 -5.58 16.05 8.79
N ARG A 165 -6.70 15.75 9.46
CA ARG A 165 -7.16 14.38 9.65
C ARG A 165 -7.49 13.71 8.32
N HIS A 166 -8.18 14.41 7.42
CA HIS A 166 -8.50 13.90 6.10
C HIS A 166 -7.22 13.51 5.31
N LEU A 167 -6.23 14.40 5.24
CA LEU A 167 -4.95 14.13 4.57
C LEU A 167 -4.14 13.00 5.23
N PHE A 168 -4.23 12.88 6.55
CA PHE A 168 -3.52 11.84 7.29
C PHE A 168 -4.16 10.45 7.09
N PHE A 169 -5.48 10.34 7.34
CA PHE A 169 -6.25 9.09 7.31
C PHE A 169 -6.73 8.68 5.92
N LYS A 170 -6.63 9.55 4.91
CA LYS A 170 -6.85 9.26 3.48
C LYS A 170 -8.15 8.46 3.25
N PRO A 171 -9.30 8.98 3.71
CA PRO A 171 -10.56 8.28 3.60
C PRO A 171 -10.94 8.09 2.13
N SER A 172 -11.51 6.94 1.80
CA SER A 172 -11.99 6.60 0.47
C SER A 172 -13.27 5.77 0.53
N SER A 173 -14.05 5.79 -0.53
CA SER A 173 -15.31 5.05 -0.64
C SER A 173 -15.08 3.53 -0.60
N GLY A 174 -15.81 2.82 0.27
CA GLY A 174 -15.76 1.37 0.37
C GLY A 174 -16.23 0.83 1.73
N CYS A 175 -16.79 -0.38 1.70
CA CYS A 175 -17.38 -1.03 2.87
C CYS A 175 -16.43 -2.04 3.53
N ALA A 176 -16.84 -2.60 4.68
CA ALA A 176 -16.06 -3.62 5.39
C ALA A 176 -15.74 -4.87 4.55
N HIS A 177 -16.50 -5.19 3.51
CA HIS A 177 -16.25 -6.38 2.68
C HIS A 177 -15.05 -6.24 1.72
N VAL A 178 -14.44 -5.05 1.61
CA VAL A 178 -13.18 -4.89 0.84
C VAL A 178 -12.03 -5.70 1.47
N PHE A 179 -12.19 -6.14 2.71
CA PHE A 179 -11.32 -7.09 3.39
C PHE A 179 -12.11 -8.32 3.83
N PRO A 180 -11.52 -9.52 3.77
CA PRO A 180 -12.20 -10.75 4.18
C PRO A 180 -12.33 -10.83 5.71
N SER A 181 -11.40 -10.22 6.45
CA SER A 181 -11.35 -10.20 7.90
C SER A 181 -10.50 -9.03 8.41
N LEU A 182 -10.50 -8.83 9.73
CA LEU A 182 -9.50 -8.01 10.41
C LEU A 182 -8.20 -8.82 10.60
N SER A 183 -7.06 -8.23 10.26
CA SER A 183 -5.71 -8.79 10.46
C SER A 183 -4.84 -7.75 11.15
N VAL A 184 -4.54 -7.95 12.44
CA VAL A 184 -3.59 -7.12 13.20
C VAL A 184 -2.33 -7.94 13.43
N ARG A 185 -1.18 -7.46 12.95
CA ARG A 185 0.10 -8.20 13.01
C ARG A 185 1.20 -7.37 13.62
N VAL A 186 1.97 -8.00 14.52
CA VAL A 186 3.28 -7.50 14.91
C VAL A 186 4.32 -8.00 13.92
N VAL A 187 5.12 -7.09 13.39
CA VAL A 187 6.09 -7.33 12.32
C VAL A 187 7.40 -6.61 12.64
N ASP A 188 8.49 -7.03 11.99
CA ASP A 188 9.79 -6.34 12.13
C ASP A 188 9.78 -4.96 11.46
N GLU A 189 9.08 -4.87 10.31
CA GLU A 189 8.94 -3.64 9.54
C GLU A 189 7.47 -3.42 9.13
N ILE A 190 6.93 -2.22 9.39
CA ILE A 190 5.59 -1.82 8.94
C ILE A 190 5.52 -1.72 7.41
N CYS A 191 6.67 -1.48 6.78
CA CYS A 191 6.92 -1.56 5.34
C CYS A 191 8.26 -2.28 5.10
N PRO A 192 8.27 -3.58 4.75
CA PRO A 192 9.50 -4.37 4.64
C PRO A 192 10.40 -3.93 3.48
N LEU A 193 11.51 -3.26 3.81
CA LEU A 193 12.60 -2.99 2.87
C LEU A 193 13.75 -4.01 3.04
N GLY A 194 13.93 -4.56 4.24
CA GLY A 194 14.97 -5.55 4.52
C GLY A 194 16.38 -4.96 4.66
N VAL A 195 16.49 -3.68 5.01
CA VAL A 195 17.78 -2.99 5.25
C VAL A 195 17.93 -2.73 6.75
N PRO A 196 18.74 -3.54 7.48
CA PRO A 196 18.93 -3.38 8.92
C PRO A 196 19.49 -2.00 9.28
N GLY A 197 18.97 -1.40 10.35
CA GLY A 197 19.46 -0.13 10.88
C GLY A 197 19.09 1.11 10.07
N LEU A 198 18.36 0.98 8.95
CA LEU A 198 17.85 2.13 8.21
C LEU A 198 16.87 2.92 9.09
N ARG A 199 17.19 4.20 9.31
CA ARG A 199 16.33 5.11 10.09
C ARG A 199 15.59 6.05 9.17
N VAL A 200 14.26 6.03 9.24
CA VAL A 200 13.41 7.09 8.68
C VAL A 200 13.49 8.29 9.63
N LYS A 201 13.95 9.44 9.14
CA LYS A 201 13.94 10.67 9.93
C LYS A 201 12.51 11.21 9.98
N GLU A 202 12.03 11.54 11.17
CA GLU A 202 10.81 12.32 11.31
C GLU A 202 11.06 13.74 10.78
N GLY A 203 10.21 14.22 9.85
CA GLY A 203 10.28 15.58 9.33
C GLY A 203 9.82 15.73 7.88
N ALA A 204 9.92 16.98 7.39
CA ALA A 204 9.56 17.36 6.02
C ALA A 204 10.75 17.28 5.04
N ASP A 205 11.89 16.73 5.44
CA ASP A 205 13.11 16.73 4.62
C ASP A 205 12.89 16.00 3.29
N GLY A 206 12.89 16.78 2.21
CA GLY A 206 12.57 16.33 0.84
C GLY A 206 11.11 15.97 0.58
N LYS A 207 10.17 16.22 1.50
CA LYS A 207 8.74 16.07 1.22
C LYS A 207 8.24 17.29 0.46
N VAL A 208 7.57 17.07 -0.66
CA VAL A 208 6.97 18.13 -1.47
C VAL A 208 5.46 17.90 -1.59
N SER A 209 4.70 18.98 -1.53
CA SER A 209 3.24 18.96 -1.71
C SER A 209 2.87 18.51 -3.13
N PRO A 210 1.62 18.07 -3.37
CA PRO A 210 1.13 17.75 -4.71
C PRO A 210 1.37 18.84 -5.75
N ALA A 211 1.15 20.11 -5.39
CA ALA A 211 1.34 21.25 -6.28
C ALA A 211 2.82 21.45 -6.65
N GLU A 212 3.72 21.36 -5.67
CA GLU A 212 5.16 21.43 -5.91
C GLU A 212 5.65 20.24 -6.74
N PHE A 213 5.17 19.02 -6.43
CA PHE A 213 5.50 17.81 -7.17
C PHE A 213 5.06 17.92 -8.63
N PHE A 214 3.85 18.42 -8.89
CA PHE A 214 3.36 18.71 -10.25
C PHE A 214 4.29 19.68 -11.00
N GLY A 215 4.72 20.76 -10.33
CA GLY A 215 5.69 21.70 -10.89
C GLY A 215 7.04 21.05 -11.22
N LEU A 216 7.54 20.18 -10.34
CA LEU A 216 8.78 19.43 -10.56
C LEU A 216 8.66 18.40 -11.69
N LEU A 217 7.52 17.72 -11.83
CA LEU A 217 7.26 16.81 -12.93
C LEU A 217 7.26 17.53 -14.29
N LYS A 218 6.71 18.74 -14.37
CA LYS A 218 6.79 19.55 -15.61
C LYS A 218 8.24 19.88 -15.97
N LYS A 219 9.03 20.34 -14.98
CA LYS A 219 10.47 20.57 -15.16
C LYS A 219 11.21 19.29 -15.59
N ALA A 220 10.82 18.14 -15.04
CA ALA A 220 11.41 16.85 -15.41
C ALA A 220 11.14 16.49 -16.87
N ARG A 221 9.94 16.79 -17.40
CA ARG A 221 9.61 16.58 -18.82
C ARG A 221 10.41 17.51 -19.74
N GLU A 222 10.65 18.74 -19.30
CA GLU A 222 11.47 19.72 -20.03
C GLU A 222 12.98 19.38 -19.96
N ASN A 223 13.41 18.64 -18.93
CA ASN A 223 14.83 18.35 -18.63
C ASN A 223 15.05 16.85 -18.29
N PRO A 224 14.85 15.92 -19.24
CA PRO A 224 14.86 14.47 -18.97
C PRO A 224 16.21 13.91 -18.49
N GLY A 225 17.31 14.66 -18.67
CA GLY A 225 18.64 14.30 -18.16
C GLY A 225 18.87 14.65 -16.69
N GLU A 226 18.12 15.59 -16.13
CA GLU A 226 18.36 16.14 -14.78
C GLU A 226 17.46 15.53 -13.70
N TYR A 227 16.34 14.92 -14.09
CA TYR A 227 15.32 14.44 -13.16
C TYR A 227 15.07 12.94 -13.36
N VAL A 228 14.73 12.27 -12.26
CA VAL A 228 14.24 10.89 -12.28
C VAL A 228 12.93 10.83 -11.52
N CYS A 229 11.81 10.71 -12.24
CA CYS A 229 10.53 10.38 -11.62
C CYS A 229 10.52 8.90 -11.26
N LEU A 230 10.57 8.58 -9.97
CA LEU A 230 10.80 7.21 -9.48
C LEU A 230 9.54 6.62 -8.84
N ASP A 231 8.98 5.61 -9.49
CA ASP A 231 7.95 4.77 -8.88
C ASP A 231 8.62 3.80 -7.91
N THR A 232 8.26 3.86 -6.63
CA THR A 232 8.80 2.92 -5.61
C THR A 232 7.86 1.73 -5.38
N ARG A 233 6.85 1.57 -6.23
CA ARG A 233 5.88 0.48 -6.14
C ARG A 233 6.35 -0.80 -6.84
N ASN A 234 5.61 -1.89 -6.64
CA ASN A 234 5.88 -3.14 -7.36
C ASN A 234 5.40 -3.03 -8.81
N TYR A 235 5.98 -3.84 -9.70
CA TYR A 235 5.73 -3.75 -11.16
C TYR A 235 4.25 -3.82 -11.55
N TYR A 236 3.43 -4.60 -10.83
CA TYR A 236 2.00 -4.75 -11.12
C TYR A 236 1.23 -3.47 -10.77
N GLU A 237 1.71 -2.69 -9.81
CA GLU A 237 1.07 -1.41 -9.44
C GLU A 237 1.36 -0.34 -10.50
N SER A 238 2.59 -0.32 -11.03
CA SER A 238 3.02 0.58 -12.12
C SER A 238 2.41 0.25 -13.48
N ARG A 239 2.02 -1.02 -13.67
CA ARG A 239 1.42 -1.50 -14.92
C ARG A 239 0.06 -0.88 -15.18
N ILE A 240 -0.78 -0.72 -14.14
CA ILE A 240 -2.15 -0.18 -14.29
C ILE A 240 -2.23 1.34 -14.14
N GLY A 241 -1.18 1.98 -13.63
CA GLY A 241 -1.10 3.43 -13.56
C GLY A 241 0.25 3.91 -13.06
N ARG A 242 0.71 5.07 -13.53
CA ARG A 242 2.00 5.69 -13.21
C ARG A 242 2.00 7.16 -13.62
N PHE A 243 2.95 7.93 -13.11
CA PHE A 243 3.24 9.24 -13.69
C PHE A 243 3.89 9.08 -15.07
N ASP A 244 3.56 9.99 -15.98
CA ASP A 244 4.17 10.02 -17.31
C ASP A 244 5.70 10.16 -17.20
N GLY A 245 6.43 9.38 -18.00
CA GLY A 245 7.90 9.32 -17.95
C GLY A 245 8.52 8.71 -16.67
N ALA A 246 7.74 8.10 -15.78
CA ALA A 246 8.28 7.50 -14.55
C ALA A 246 9.16 6.27 -14.82
N LEU A 247 10.33 6.24 -14.19
CA LEU A 247 11.14 5.04 -13.99
C LEU A 247 10.38 4.10 -13.04
N CYS A 248 9.99 2.93 -13.57
CA CYS A 248 9.25 1.90 -12.85
C CYS A 248 10.15 0.67 -12.67
N PRO A 249 10.78 0.47 -11.48
CA PRO A 249 11.60 -0.70 -11.21
C PRO A 249 10.78 -2.00 -11.42
N PRO A 250 11.31 -3.01 -12.13
CA PRO A 250 10.63 -4.29 -12.35
C PRO A 250 10.67 -5.19 -11.11
N ILE A 251 10.44 -4.63 -9.92
CA ILE A 251 10.48 -5.35 -8.65
C ILE A 251 9.11 -5.95 -8.31
N ARG A 252 9.10 -7.20 -7.87
CA ARG A 252 7.89 -7.89 -7.37
C ARG A 252 7.57 -7.54 -5.93
N ARG A 253 8.60 -7.24 -5.13
CA ARG A 253 8.50 -6.91 -3.71
C ARG A 253 9.40 -5.74 -3.40
N PHE A 254 8.97 -4.88 -2.47
CA PHE A 254 9.72 -3.70 -2.07
C PHE A 254 11.13 -4.04 -1.52
N GLY A 255 11.31 -5.21 -0.89
CA GLY A 255 12.64 -5.65 -0.44
C GLY A 255 13.68 -5.88 -1.54
N ALA A 256 13.29 -5.91 -2.83
CA ALA A 256 14.22 -5.95 -3.95
C ALA A 256 14.65 -4.55 -4.44
N PHE A 257 14.08 -3.49 -3.86
CA PHE A 257 14.40 -2.10 -4.20
C PHE A 257 15.87 -1.73 -3.91
N PRO A 258 16.50 -2.12 -2.77
CA PRO A 258 17.91 -1.84 -2.52
C PRO A 258 18.82 -2.36 -3.63
N ASP A 259 18.68 -3.65 -3.98
CA ASP A 259 19.44 -4.28 -5.05
C ASP A 259 19.22 -3.61 -6.42
N PHE A 260 18.01 -3.11 -6.67
CA PHE A 260 17.72 -2.34 -7.87
C PHE A 260 18.46 -1.00 -7.88
N VAL A 261 18.48 -0.26 -6.77
CA VAL A 261 19.20 1.01 -6.67
C VAL A 261 20.70 0.81 -6.87
N GLU A 262 21.28 -0.21 -6.22
CA GLU A 262 22.72 -0.53 -6.30
C GLU A 262 23.16 -0.85 -7.73
N ARG A 263 22.39 -1.67 -8.45
CA ARG A 263 22.69 -2.02 -9.85
C ARG A 263 22.58 -0.84 -10.81
N ASN A 264 21.88 0.21 -10.41
CA ASN A 264 21.57 1.36 -11.26
C ASN A 264 22.18 2.67 -10.73
N ARG A 265 23.29 2.61 -9.98
CA ARG A 265 23.89 3.79 -9.33
C ARG A 265 24.07 5.00 -10.27
N ALA A 266 24.61 4.76 -11.46
CA ALA A 266 24.83 5.79 -12.48
C ALA A 266 23.53 6.50 -12.93
N ALA A 267 22.36 5.87 -12.79
CA ALA A 267 21.09 6.47 -13.16
C ALA A 267 20.68 7.62 -12.22
N TRP A 268 21.22 7.67 -11.00
CA TRP A 268 20.86 8.63 -9.96
C TRP A 268 21.85 9.79 -9.80
N GLU A 269 23.12 9.58 -10.15
CA GLU A 269 24.21 10.53 -9.91
C GLU A 269 23.93 11.90 -10.55
N GLY A 270 24.08 12.98 -9.77
CA GLY A 270 23.85 14.35 -10.24
C GLY A 270 22.39 14.73 -10.50
N LYS A 271 21.43 13.81 -10.37
CA LYS A 271 20.02 14.05 -10.70
C LYS A 271 19.15 14.43 -9.50
N THR A 272 17.99 15.00 -9.79
CA THR A 272 16.91 15.16 -8.83
C THR A 272 15.93 13.98 -8.93
N VAL A 273 15.88 13.15 -7.91
CA VAL A 273 14.94 12.03 -7.79
C VAL A 273 13.62 12.53 -7.20
N LEU A 274 12.52 12.26 -7.89
CA LEU A 274 11.15 12.56 -7.49
C LEU A 274 10.43 11.24 -7.19
N ALA A 275 10.52 10.77 -5.95
CA ALA A 275 9.97 9.48 -5.55
C ALA A 275 8.48 9.54 -5.21
N TYR A 276 7.72 8.52 -5.61
CA TYR A 276 6.32 8.38 -5.24
C TYR A 276 5.92 6.91 -4.99
N CYS A 277 4.81 6.73 -4.28
CA CYS A 277 4.09 5.46 -4.14
C CYS A 277 2.62 5.75 -3.83
N THR A 278 1.82 4.71 -3.57
CA THR A 278 0.37 4.82 -3.33
C THR A 278 0.00 5.85 -2.26
N GLY A 279 0.60 5.74 -1.06
CA GLY A 279 0.20 6.55 0.11
C GLY A 279 1.36 7.18 0.89
N GLY A 280 2.60 7.03 0.44
CA GLY A 280 3.80 7.66 1.02
C GLY A 280 4.74 6.73 1.81
N ILE A 281 4.21 5.66 2.44
CA ILE A 281 4.98 4.82 3.39
C ILE A 281 6.27 4.21 2.82
N ARG A 282 6.27 3.79 1.54
CA ARG A 282 7.46 3.25 0.87
C ARG A 282 8.49 4.34 0.56
N CYS A 283 8.04 5.54 0.19
CA CYS A 283 8.92 6.66 -0.13
C CYS A 283 9.76 7.09 1.08
N GLU A 284 9.21 7.00 2.30
CA GLU A 284 9.96 7.28 3.53
C GLU A 284 11.23 6.43 3.62
N LYS A 285 11.09 5.10 3.43
CA LYS A 285 12.23 4.17 3.44
C LYS A 285 13.07 4.24 2.17
N ALA A 286 12.45 4.34 1.00
CA ALA A 286 13.16 4.41 -0.28
C ALA A 286 14.05 5.65 -0.35
N THR A 287 13.56 6.83 0.07
CA THR A 287 14.36 8.06 0.08
C THR A 287 15.41 8.05 1.19
N ALA A 288 15.12 7.49 2.37
CA ALA A 288 16.14 7.28 3.39
C ALA A 288 17.27 6.38 2.88
N TYR A 289 16.92 5.28 2.21
CA TYR A 289 17.89 4.37 1.60
C TYR A 289 18.70 5.05 0.51
N LEU A 290 18.06 5.74 -0.44
CA LEU A 290 18.76 6.49 -1.49
C LEU A 290 19.72 7.54 -0.91
N ARG A 291 19.32 8.26 0.14
CA ARG A 291 20.19 9.23 0.80
C ARG A 291 21.39 8.56 1.46
N GLN A 292 21.20 7.40 2.08
CA GLN A 292 22.27 6.62 2.68
C GLN A 292 23.21 6.07 1.61
N SER A 293 22.67 5.41 0.58
CA SER A 293 23.43 4.70 -0.45
C SER A 293 24.15 5.63 -1.42
N LEU A 294 23.62 6.83 -1.67
CA LEU A 294 24.19 7.84 -2.58
C LEU A 294 24.93 8.98 -1.83
N SER A 295 25.15 8.84 -0.52
CA SER A 295 25.78 9.87 0.32
C SER A 295 27.24 10.19 -0.02
N HIS A 296 27.93 9.32 -0.76
CA HIS A 296 29.35 9.45 -1.10
C HIS A 296 29.63 10.42 -2.28
N THR A 297 28.60 10.96 -2.93
CA THR A 297 28.78 11.91 -4.03
C THR A 297 28.87 13.34 -3.48
N GLU A 298 30.09 13.89 -3.40
CA GLU A 298 30.35 15.26 -2.93
C GLU A 298 30.23 16.31 -4.06
N GLY A 299 30.02 17.58 -3.68
CA GLY A 299 30.02 18.72 -4.61
C GLY A 299 28.75 18.88 -5.46
N ALA A 300 28.91 19.45 -6.67
CA ALA A 300 27.81 19.75 -7.60
C ALA A 300 27.09 18.53 -8.18
N LEU A 301 27.62 17.31 -7.96
CA LEU A 301 27.06 16.04 -8.43
C LEU A 301 26.14 15.37 -7.40
N ARG A 302 25.84 16.05 -6.28
CA ARG A 302 24.97 15.50 -5.23
C ARG A 302 23.56 15.24 -5.75
N THR A 303 23.13 13.97 -5.71
CA THR A 303 21.74 13.59 -6.01
C THR A 303 20.78 14.24 -5.01
N LYS A 304 19.81 14.99 -5.52
CA LYS A 304 18.73 15.59 -4.71
C LYS A 304 17.58 14.61 -4.62
N ILE A 305 17.15 14.26 -3.41
CA ILE A 305 16.12 13.24 -3.19
C ILE A 305 14.88 13.89 -2.58
N LEU A 306 13.80 13.91 -3.38
CA LEU A 306 12.49 14.45 -3.04
C LEU A 306 11.43 13.34 -3.12
N MET A 307 10.33 13.50 -2.39
CA MET A 307 9.19 12.60 -2.41
C MET A 307 7.86 13.34 -2.35
N LEU A 308 6.86 12.78 -3.03
CA LEU A 308 5.48 13.25 -2.98
C LEU A 308 4.86 12.97 -1.59
N ASP A 309 4.52 14.04 -0.87
CA ASP A 309 3.86 13.94 0.43
C ASP A 309 2.46 13.34 0.29
N GLY A 310 2.15 12.34 1.12
CA GLY A 310 0.91 11.58 1.05
C GLY A 310 0.74 10.67 -0.19
N GLY A 311 1.73 10.62 -1.09
CA GLY A 311 1.73 9.75 -2.27
C GLY A 311 0.68 10.07 -3.32
N ILE A 312 0.46 9.12 -4.25
CA ILE A 312 -0.50 9.25 -5.35
C ILE A 312 -1.89 9.60 -4.83
N HIS A 313 -2.33 9.03 -3.71
CA HIS A 313 -3.62 9.35 -3.11
C HIS A 313 -3.81 10.85 -2.87
N ASN A 314 -2.85 11.50 -2.19
CA ASN A 314 -2.91 12.94 -1.93
C ASN A 314 -2.82 13.77 -3.22
N TYR A 315 -2.03 13.32 -4.20
CA TYR A 315 -1.95 13.99 -5.49
C TYR A 315 -3.27 13.94 -6.27
N LEU A 316 -3.97 12.80 -6.29
CA LEU A 316 -5.25 12.68 -6.98
C LEU A 316 -6.35 13.50 -6.31
N GLU A 317 -6.39 13.56 -4.97
CA GLU A 317 -7.32 14.44 -4.26
C GLU A 317 -7.02 15.92 -4.55
N TRP A 318 -5.75 16.33 -4.55
CA TRP A 318 -5.37 17.67 -4.98
C TRP A 318 -5.82 17.98 -6.42
N VAL A 319 -5.62 17.07 -7.38
CA VAL A 319 -6.10 17.26 -8.76
C VAL A 319 -7.62 17.44 -8.80
N LYS A 320 -8.39 16.63 -8.06
CA LYS A 320 -9.86 16.77 -7.98
C LYS A 320 -10.26 18.13 -7.42
N GLU A 321 -9.63 18.57 -6.34
CA GLU A 321 -9.86 19.92 -5.76
C GLU A 321 -9.60 21.01 -6.81
N GLN A 322 -8.50 20.92 -7.56
CA GLN A 322 -8.18 21.89 -8.61
C GLN A 322 -9.19 21.89 -9.76
N GLN A 323 -9.64 20.71 -10.20
CA GLN A 323 -10.64 20.59 -11.27
C GLN A 323 -12.01 21.10 -10.83
N GLN A 324 -12.41 20.89 -9.57
CA GLN A 324 -13.66 21.42 -9.01
C GLN A 324 -13.64 22.96 -8.97
N LEU A 325 -12.56 23.56 -8.49
CA LEU A 325 -12.38 25.02 -8.48
C LEU A 325 -12.46 25.65 -9.88
N GLN A 326 -12.05 24.92 -10.92
CA GLN A 326 -12.14 25.35 -12.32
C GLN A 326 -13.56 25.26 -12.90
N SER A 327 -14.40 24.37 -12.36
CA SER A 327 -15.80 24.20 -12.79
C SER A 327 -16.78 25.17 -12.13
N ASP A 328 -16.37 25.90 -11.09
CA ASP A 328 -17.17 26.91 -10.40
C ASP A 328 -17.24 28.23 -11.21
N PRO A 329 -18.42 28.64 -11.69
CA PRO A 329 -18.60 29.87 -12.48
C PRO A 329 -18.12 31.15 -11.78
N VAL A 330 -18.05 31.16 -10.45
CA VAL A 330 -17.64 32.32 -9.65
C VAL A 330 -16.10 32.44 -9.57
N SER A 331 -15.39 31.31 -9.53
CA SER A 331 -13.92 31.24 -9.47
C SER A 331 -13.22 31.35 -10.82
N ALA A 332 -13.95 31.17 -11.93
CA ALA A 332 -13.45 31.25 -13.31
C ALA A 332 -12.87 32.63 -13.72
N THR A 333 -13.00 33.66 -12.87
CA THR A 333 -12.43 35.00 -13.10
C THR A 333 -10.91 35.07 -12.84
N ARG A 334 -10.31 34.03 -12.24
CA ARG A 334 -8.85 33.91 -12.13
C ARG A 334 -8.32 33.04 -13.27
N SER A 335 -7.42 33.61 -14.07
CA SER A 335 -6.75 33.02 -15.24
C SER A 335 -5.84 31.83 -14.89
N SER A 336 -6.39 30.78 -14.27
CA SER A 336 -5.64 29.56 -13.94
C SER A 336 -5.85 28.54 -15.06
N ALA A 337 -4.77 28.19 -15.75
CA ALA A 337 -4.76 27.14 -16.78
C ALA A 337 -5.36 25.83 -16.23
N ILE A 338 -6.10 25.11 -17.07
CA ILE A 338 -6.65 23.79 -16.76
C ILE A 338 -5.50 22.88 -16.32
N ILE A 339 -5.66 22.23 -15.16
CA ILE A 339 -4.64 21.29 -14.67
C ILE A 339 -4.94 19.93 -15.31
N ASP A 340 -4.21 19.63 -16.38
CA ASP A 340 -4.10 18.26 -16.86
C ASP A 340 -3.19 17.49 -15.90
N SER A 341 -3.75 16.48 -15.25
CA SER A 341 -3.01 15.61 -14.34
C SER A 341 -1.84 14.96 -15.10
N LEU A 342 -0.65 14.87 -14.50
CA LEU A 342 0.45 14.07 -15.07
C LEU A 342 0.38 12.58 -14.65
N TRP A 343 -0.62 12.21 -13.86
CA TRP A 343 -0.92 10.81 -13.55
C TRP A 343 -1.70 10.18 -14.71
N ARG A 344 -1.33 8.95 -15.07
CA ARG A 344 -1.97 8.15 -16.11
C ARG A 344 -2.38 6.81 -15.50
N GLY A 345 -3.55 6.26 -15.85
CA GLY A 345 -3.98 4.97 -15.32
C GLY A 345 -4.74 5.05 -14.00
N ARG A 346 -4.84 3.90 -13.34
CA ARG A 346 -5.47 3.72 -12.02
C ARG A 346 -4.40 3.44 -10.95
N ASN A 347 -4.61 3.95 -9.74
CA ASN A 347 -3.74 3.74 -8.60
C ASN A 347 -4.07 2.43 -7.89
N TYR A 348 -3.19 1.44 -7.97
CA TYR A 348 -3.35 0.16 -7.28
C TYR A 348 -3.45 0.32 -5.75
N ILE A 349 -4.40 -0.38 -5.14
CA ILE A 349 -4.62 -0.43 -3.69
C ILE A 349 -4.73 -1.88 -3.20
N PHE A 350 -4.33 -2.10 -1.94
CA PHE A 350 -4.15 -3.43 -1.35
C PHE A 350 -5.41 -3.93 -0.64
N ASP A 351 -6.52 -3.93 -1.35
CA ASP A 351 -7.81 -4.48 -0.91
C ASP A 351 -8.65 -4.92 -2.12
N ALA A 352 -9.84 -5.46 -1.88
CA ALA A 352 -10.67 -6.06 -2.92
C ALA A 352 -11.10 -5.09 -4.05
N ARG A 353 -11.01 -3.77 -3.83
CA ARG A 353 -11.28 -2.76 -4.87
C ARG A 353 -10.19 -2.72 -5.95
N GLN A 354 -8.99 -3.20 -5.64
CA GLN A 354 -7.78 -3.27 -6.47
C GLN A 354 -7.20 -1.95 -6.99
N SER A 355 -8.03 -0.99 -7.39
CA SER A 355 -7.60 0.27 -7.97
C SER A 355 -8.54 1.41 -7.58
N LEU A 356 -8.00 2.63 -7.54
CA LEU A 356 -8.75 3.89 -7.44
C LEU A 356 -8.25 4.85 -8.51
N GLY A 357 -9.04 5.81 -8.97
CA GLY A 357 -8.61 6.77 -9.98
C GLY A 357 -9.36 8.09 -9.93
N LEU A 358 -9.01 8.98 -10.86
CA LEU A 358 -9.89 10.08 -11.23
C LEU A 358 -11.01 9.48 -12.07
N ASP A 359 -12.25 9.67 -11.66
CA ASP A 359 -13.39 9.26 -12.48
C ASP A 359 -13.47 10.20 -13.68
N GLU A 360 -13.70 9.65 -14.87
CA GLU A 360 -14.18 10.46 -15.99
C GLU A 360 -15.62 10.88 -15.66
N LYS A 361 -15.74 12.04 -15.00
CA LYS A 361 -16.97 12.76 -14.64
C LYS A 361 -17.80 12.14 -13.50
N GLY A 362 -17.46 12.52 -12.27
CA GLY A 362 -18.44 13.02 -11.30
C GLY A 362 -19.69 12.17 -10.99
N LYS A 363 -19.65 10.85 -11.11
CA LYS A 363 -20.67 9.96 -10.56
C LYS A 363 -19.98 8.83 -9.81
N GLY A 364 -20.05 8.90 -8.48
CA GLY A 364 -19.71 7.77 -7.63
C GLY A 364 -20.55 6.58 -8.07
N GLY A 365 -19.88 5.52 -8.51
CA GLY A 365 -20.51 4.31 -8.97
C GLY A 365 -19.52 3.47 -9.76
N TRP A 366 -19.21 2.30 -9.22
CA TRP A 366 -18.61 1.19 -9.95
C TRP A 366 -19.62 0.72 -11.02
N GLU A 367 -19.81 1.48 -12.10
CA GLU A 367 -20.64 1.02 -13.22
C GLU A 367 -20.42 1.89 -14.46
N ASN A 368 -19.76 1.29 -15.47
CA ASN A 368 -19.92 1.56 -16.90
C ASN A 368 -19.89 3.04 -17.34
N GLY A 369 -18.69 3.57 -17.53
CA GLY A 369 -18.44 4.75 -18.37
C GLY A 369 -17.22 4.45 -19.25
N ASP A 370 -17.21 4.92 -20.49
CA ASP A 370 -16.15 4.64 -21.47
C ASP A 370 -14.76 4.96 -20.89
N ASP A 371 -14.02 3.94 -20.44
CA ASP A 371 -12.70 4.02 -19.78
C ASP A 371 -11.55 4.47 -20.73
N ALA A 372 -11.89 5.07 -21.87
CA ALA A 372 -11.02 5.41 -22.99
C ALA A 372 -10.14 6.64 -22.66
N GLY A 373 -9.18 6.43 -21.77
CA GLY A 373 -8.26 7.47 -21.30
C GLY A 373 -7.75 7.19 -19.88
N VAL A 374 -8.60 6.60 -19.06
CA VAL A 374 -8.31 6.26 -17.65
C VAL A 374 -7.53 4.96 -17.50
N ILE A 375 -7.84 3.93 -18.26
CA ILE A 375 -7.15 2.63 -18.14
C ILE A 375 -6.00 2.58 -19.14
N ILE A 376 -4.76 2.43 -18.69
CA ILE A 376 -3.55 2.41 -19.55
C ILE A 376 -2.96 1.02 -19.77
N SER A 377 -3.66 -0.01 -19.32
CA SER A 377 -3.23 -1.39 -19.36
C SER A 377 -4.21 -2.24 -20.18
N TRP A 378 -3.73 -3.39 -20.64
CA TRP A 378 -4.50 -4.31 -21.50
C TRP A 378 -4.60 -5.68 -20.86
N CYS A 379 -5.70 -6.37 -21.18
CA CYS A 379 -5.88 -7.78 -20.87
C CYS A 379 -4.71 -8.59 -21.42
N GLN A 380 -4.05 -9.36 -20.56
CA GLN A 380 -2.89 -10.17 -20.94
C GLN A 380 -3.25 -11.42 -21.74
N ILE A 381 -4.55 -11.70 -21.90
CA ILE A 381 -5.05 -12.88 -22.62
C ILE A 381 -5.36 -12.52 -24.08
N CYS A 382 -6.22 -11.52 -24.32
CA CYS A 382 -6.56 -11.10 -25.68
C CYS A 382 -5.66 -10.00 -26.24
N ALA A 383 -4.95 -9.23 -25.39
CA ALA A 383 -4.18 -8.04 -25.77
C ALA A 383 -4.99 -6.92 -26.46
N VAL A 384 -6.32 -7.02 -26.51
CA VAL A 384 -7.21 -6.06 -27.17
C VAL A 384 -7.93 -5.18 -26.15
N THR A 385 -8.60 -5.80 -25.17
CA THR A 385 -9.44 -5.07 -24.20
C THR A 385 -8.59 -4.34 -23.16
N ARG A 386 -8.90 -3.08 -22.88
CA ARG A 386 -8.31 -2.33 -21.74
C ARG A 386 -8.75 -2.99 -20.43
N GLU A 387 -7.83 -3.13 -19.48
CA GLU A 387 -8.10 -3.79 -18.20
C GLU A 387 -7.17 -3.30 -17.10
N ASP A 388 -7.71 -3.02 -15.91
CA ASP A 388 -6.98 -2.65 -14.70
C ASP A 388 -7.22 -3.63 -13.53
N ARG A 389 -8.14 -4.58 -13.69
CA ARG A 389 -8.43 -5.64 -12.73
C ARG A 389 -7.54 -6.86 -12.95
N TYR A 390 -6.81 -7.18 -11.89
CA TYR A 390 -6.06 -8.41 -11.75
C TYR A 390 -6.96 -9.59 -11.37
N THR A 391 -6.45 -10.77 -11.68
CA THR A 391 -6.80 -12.06 -11.09
C THR A 391 -5.51 -12.81 -10.76
N LYS A 392 -5.57 -13.87 -9.95
CA LYS A 392 -4.40 -14.73 -9.71
C LYS A 392 -4.34 -15.80 -10.79
N CYS A 393 -3.12 -16.10 -11.22
CA CYS A 393 -2.89 -17.33 -11.97
C CYS A 393 -3.41 -18.53 -11.16
N ALA A 394 -4.23 -19.37 -11.78
CA ALA A 394 -4.82 -20.54 -11.16
C ALA A 394 -3.83 -21.70 -11.01
N GLY A 395 -2.69 -21.68 -11.72
CA GLY A 395 -1.70 -22.74 -11.61
C GLY A 395 -1.10 -22.79 -10.21
N ALA A 396 -1.16 -23.96 -9.54
CA ALA A 396 -0.81 -24.13 -8.13
C ALA A 396 0.58 -23.60 -7.69
N SER A 397 1.54 -23.52 -8.62
CA SER A 397 2.93 -23.06 -8.34
C SER A 397 3.20 -21.64 -8.82
N CYS A 398 2.19 -20.97 -9.38
CA CYS A 398 2.29 -19.63 -9.92
C CYS A 398 1.47 -18.67 -9.07
N HIS A 399 2.10 -17.57 -8.65
CA HIS A 399 1.44 -16.52 -7.88
C HIS A 399 1.43 -15.20 -8.64
N LEU A 400 1.50 -15.24 -9.97
CA LEU A 400 1.43 -14.03 -10.79
C LEU A 400 0.03 -13.44 -10.76
N LEU A 401 -0.03 -12.12 -10.72
CA LEU A 401 -1.24 -11.36 -11.00
C LEU A 401 -1.36 -11.21 -12.52
N VAL A 402 -2.54 -11.48 -13.05
CA VAL A 402 -2.88 -11.47 -14.47
C VAL A 402 -3.99 -10.46 -14.70
N LEU A 403 -3.80 -9.47 -15.58
CA LEU A 403 -4.88 -8.61 -16.06
C LEU A 403 -5.76 -9.41 -17.01
N CYS A 404 -7.05 -9.54 -16.72
CA CYS A 404 -7.96 -10.38 -17.51
C CYS A 404 -9.37 -9.77 -17.58
N CYS A 405 -9.77 -9.40 -18.80
CA CYS A 405 -11.11 -8.88 -19.11
C CYS A 405 -12.20 -9.90 -18.85
N ASP A 406 -13.42 -9.40 -18.61
CA ASP A 406 -14.56 -10.24 -18.26
C ASP A 406 -14.88 -11.26 -19.36
N GLU A 407 -14.72 -10.88 -20.64
CA GLU A 407 -14.89 -11.79 -21.78
C GLU A 407 -13.86 -12.92 -21.77
N CYS A 408 -12.58 -12.62 -21.55
CA CYS A 408 -11.54 -13.66 -21.46
C CYS A 408 -11.74 -14.56 -20.23
N ARG A 409 -12.23 -13.98 -19.14
CA ARG A 409 -12.51 -14.69 -17.88
C ARG A 409 -13.69 -15.64 -18.03
N ALA A 410 -14.74 -15.23 -18.74
CA ALA A 410 -15.93 -16.04 -18.98
C ALA A 410 -15.76 -17.04 -20.15
N GLY A 411 -15.07 -16.63 -21.21
CA GLY A 411 -15.05 -17.35 -22.48
C GLY A 411 -13.92 -18.36 -22.67
N ARG A 412 -12.75 -18.18 -22.03
CA ARG A 412 -11.59 -19.06 -22.26
C ARG A 412 -11.48 -20.21 -21.26
N TYR A 413 -12.10 -20.07 -20.08
CA TYR A 413 -11.98 -21.01 -18.98
C TYR A 413 -13.35 -21.22 -18.34
N ALA A 414 -14.00 -22.35 -18.65
CA ALA A 414 -15.38 -22.66 -18.22
C ALA A 414 -15.57 -22.61 -16.68
N ASP A 415 -14.50 -22.79 -15.91
CA ASP A 415 -14.52 -22.79 -14.44
C ASP A 415 -14.05 -21.45 -13.82
N GLY A 416 -13.84 -20.40 -14.64
CA GLY A 416 -13.35 -19.10 -14.19
C GLY A 416 -11.85 -19.06 -13.79
N LYS A 417 -11.11 -20.17 -13.98
CA LYS A 417 -9.67 -20.27 -13.71
C LYS A 417 -8.85 -19.53 -14.75
N VAL A 418 -8.12 -18.48 -14.38
CA VAL A 418 -7.27 -17.74 -15.32
C VAL A 418 -5.81 -18.17 -15.18
N PHE A 419 -5.13 -18.45 -16.28
CA PHE A 419 -3.71 -18.82 -16.28
C PHE A 419 -2.86 -17.74 -16.95
N CYS A 420 -1.65 -17.50 -16.42
CA CYS A 420 -0.73 -16.54 -17.02
C CYS A 420 -0.08 -17.04 -18.33
N CYS A 421 -0.06 -18.35 -18.55
CA CYS A 421 0.42 -19.00 -19.77
C CYS A 421 -0.07 -20.45 -19.87
N GLU A 422 0.06 -21.03 -21.06
CA GLU A 422 -0.32 -22.41 -21.38
C GLU A 422 0.39 -23.46 -20.50
N VAL A 423 1.60 -23.17 -20.02
CA VAL A 423 2.35 -24.07 -19.13
C VAL A 423 1.64 -24.21 -17.79
N CYS A 424 1.17 -23.09 -17.21
CA CYS A 424 0.43 -23.12 -15.96
C CYS A 424 -0.91 -23.84 -16.11
N GLU A 425 -1.59 -23.63 -17.24
CA GLU A 425 -2.84 -24.32 -17.55
C GLU A 425 -2.63 -25.84 -17.67
N ARG A 426 -1.62 -26.25 -18.43
CA ARG A 426 -1.26 -27.67 -18.60
C ARG A 426 -0.93 -28.33 -17.26
N TRP A 427 -0.09 -27.70 -16.44
CA TRP A 427 0.31 -28.25 -15.15
C TRP A 427 -0.86 -28.42 -14.18
N GLU A 428 -1.84 -27.50 -14.22
CA GLU A 428 -3.05 -27.60 -13.41
C GLU A 428 -3.92 -28.78 -13.87
N ARG A 429 -4.19 -28.88 -15.18
CA ARG A 429 -4.99 -29.99 -15.76
C ARG A 429 -4.35 -31.36 -15.51
N GLU A 430 -3.04 -31.49 -15.71
CA GLU A 430 -2.30 -32.72 -15.39
C GLU A 430 -2.42 -33.09 -13.90
N GLY A 431 -2.43 -32.10 -13.00
CA GLY A 431 -2.58 -32.32 -11.56
C GLY A 431 -3.99 -32.78 -11.17
N GLU A 432 -5.01 -32.25 -11.85
CA GLU A 432 -6.41 -32.68 -11.69
C GLU A 432 -6.63 -34.10 -12.17
N GLU A 433 -6.12 -34.47 -13.35
CA GLU A 433 -6.20 -35.82 -13.91
C GLU A 433 -5.52 -36.87 -13.03
N GLN A 434 -4.41 -36.50 -12.38
CA GLN A 434 -3.66 -37.39 -11.47
C GLN A 434 -4.25 -37.44 -10.06
N GLY A 435 -5.33 -36.68 -9.78
CA GLY A 435 -5.93 -36.56 -8.44
C GLY A 435 -5.01 -35.92 -7.40
N VAL A 436 -3.94 -35.25 -7.83
CA VAL A 436 -2.88 -34.72 -6.97
C VAL A 436 -2.39 -33.39 -7.54
N ILE A 437 -2.93 -32.28 -7.01
CA ILE A 437 -2.41 -30.94 -7.29
C ILE A 437 -1.17 -30.70 -6.41
N ARG A 438 0.03 -30.93 -6.96
CA ARG A 438 1.30 -30.68 -6.27
C ARG A 438 1.93 -29.38 -6.76
N ALA A 439 2.46 -28.60 -5.83
CA ALA A 439 3.38 -27.52 -6.14
C ALA A 439 4.61 -28.10 -6.88
N ARG A 440 4.81 -27.70 -8.13
CA ARG A 440 5.98 -28.03 -8.94
C ARG A 440 7.13 -27.10 -8.57
N LYS A 441 8.35 -27.65 -8.52
CA LYS A 441 9.58 -26.86 -8.29
C LYS A 441 9.90 -25.94 -9.48
N GLU A 442 9.46 -26.32 -10.66
CA GLU A 442 9.74 -25.58 -11.90
C GLU A 442 8.87 -24.32 -12.01
N MET A 443 9.49 -23.22 -12.45
CA MET A 443 8.80 -21.96 -12.69
C MET A 443 8.28 -21.90 -14.12
N CYS A 444 7.06 -21.36 -14.30
CA CYS A 444 6.53 -21.10 -15.64
C CYS A 444 7.35 -20.02 -16.37
N ARG A 445 7.22 -19.98 -17.70
CA ARG A 445 7.92 -19.02 -18.56
C ARG A 445 7.75 -17.57 -18.08
N CYS A 446 6.52 -17.14 -17.81
CA CYS A 446 6.21 -15.78 -17.39
C CYS A 446 6.91 -15.38 -16.09
N GLU A 447 6.97 -16.29 -15.11
CA GLU A 447 7.62 -16.01 -13.83
C GLU A 447 9.16 -16.00 -13.98
N ARG A 448 9.71 -16.77 -14.93
CA ARG A 448 11.14 -16.71 -15.29
C ARG A 448 11.49 -15.39 -15.97
N GLU A 449 10.75 -15.00 -17.00
CA GLU A 449 10.94 -13.71 -17.71
C GLU A 449 10.85 -12.54 -16.75
N ARG A 450 9.85 -12.54 -15.86
CA ARG A 450 9.69 -11.52 -14.81
C ARG A 450 10.86 -11.50 -13.81
N LYS A 451 11.43 -12.66 -13.42
CA LYS A 451 12.67 -12.69 -12.61
C LYS A 451 13.87 -12.15 -13.39
N GLU A 452 13.91 -12.40 -14.69
CA GLU A 452 14.99 -11.92 -15.53
C GLU A 452 14.91 -10.40 -15.70
N GLU A 453 13.73 -9.83 -15.93
CA GLU A 453 13.48 -8.38 -15.92
C GLU A 453 13.87 -7.73 -14.59
N GLU A 454 13.51 -8.34 -13.45
CA GLU A 454 13.91 -7.86 -12.12
C GLU A 454 15.45 -7.84 -11.93
N ARG A 455 16.16 -8.75 -12.60
CA ARG A 455 17.64 -8.86 -12.57
C ARG A 455 18.34 -7.99 -13.61
N ARG A 456 17.70 -7.73 -14.74
CA ARG A 456 18.19 -6.77 -15.73
C ARG A 456 18.22 -5.40 -15.05
N GLY A 457 19.31 -4.66 -15.24
CA GLY A 457 19.39 -3.26 -14.81
C GLY A 457 18.31 -2.42 -15.50
N MET A 458 18.33 -1.12 -15.27
CA MET A 458 17.42 -0.17 -15.91
C MET A 458 17.58 -0.31 -17.43
N VAL A 459 16.58 -0.92 -18.07
CA VAL A 459 16.41 -0.79 -19.51
C VAL A 459 16.05 0.67 -19.71
N ARG A 460 16.94 1.37 -20.41
CA ARG A 460 16.76 2.65 -21.10
C ARG A 460 15.32 3.17 -21.09
N THR A 461 15.16 4.42 -20.65
CA THR A 461 13.85 5.09 -20.53
C THR A 461 13.04 4.95 -21.83
N GLY A 462 11.70 4.90 -21.76
CA GLY A 462 10.84 4.67 -22.93
C GLY A 462 11.09 5.58 -24.15
N VAL A 463 11.73 6.73 -23.94
CA VAL A 463 12.19 7.65 -25.00
C VAL A 463 13.27 7.02 -25.89
N GLU A 464 14.18 6.23 -25.34
CA GLU A 464 15.27 5.59 -26.10
C GLU A 464 14.78 4.39 -26.92
N VAL A 465 13.70 3.72 -26.48
CA VAL A 465 13.08 2.60 -27.21
C VAL A 465 12.26 3.09 -28.40
N GLU A 466 11.55 4.22 -28.28
CA GLU A 466 10.82 4.81 -29.40
C GLU A 466 11.75 5.38 -30.49
N MET A 467 12.93 5.89 -30.12
CA MET A 467 13.91 6.38 -31.08
C MET A 467 14.62 5.28 -31.88
N GLU A 468 14.84 4.08 -31.30
CA GLU A 468 15.35 2.92 -32.06
C GLU A 468 14.28 2.32 -32.98
N ALA A 469 12.99 2.36 -32.59
CA ALA A 469 11.89 1.87 -33.42
C ALA A 469 11.61 2.75 -34.66
N LEU A 470 12.06 4.02 -34.65
CA LEU A 470 11.93 4.97 -35.75
C LEU A 470 13.22 5.12 -36.58
N GLY A 471 14.30 4.42 -36.20
CA GLY A 471 15.63 4.51 -36.81
C GLY A 471 16.12 3.22 -37.47
N GLY A 472 15.21 2.30 -37.82
CA GLY A 472 15.50 1.03 -38.49
C GLY A 472 15.03 1.01 -39.94
#